data_AF-A0A8T5NGA1-F1
#
_entry.id   AF-A0A8T5NGA1-F1
#
_cell.length_a   1.000
_cell.length_b   1.000
_cell.length_c   1.000
_cell.angle_alpha   90.00
_cell.angle_beta   90.00
_cell.angle_gamma   90.00
#
_symmetry.space_group_name_H-M   'P 1'
#
loop_
_entity.id
_entity.type
_entity.pdbx_description
1 polymer ?
#
loop_
_entity_poly.entity_id
_entity_poly.type
_entity_poly.pdbx_seq_one_letter_code
_entity_poly.pdbx_strand_id
1 'polypeptide(L)'
;MIEKEMRVRRIEHGTVIDHITGGQALNVLRILGVSGTSSAVVSVAMNVPSGTIGSKDIVKVEDRELKEEEVDRISLIAPNATINIIRDFEVIEKYRVDLPERLDGVVKCSNPNCISNTKEPVISKFLVNKKPLELRCIYCDHVISDSIAEHLI
;
A
#
# COMPACT_ATOMS: atom_id res chain seq x y z
N MET A 1 -3.91 -33.18 6.87
CA MET A 1 -3.32 -31.83 6.87
C MET A 1 -3.54 -31.27 5.48
N ILE A 2 -4.37 -30.24 5.31
CA ILE A 2 -4.55 -29.63 3.99
C ILE A 2 -3.27 -28.83 3.76
N GLU A 3 -2.40 -29.30 2.86
CA GLU A 3 -1.29 -28.49 2.36
C GLU A 3 -1.88 -27.16 1.91
N LYS A 4 -1.42 -26.08 2.55
CA LYS A 4 -1.81 -24.73 2.17
C LYS A 4 -1.13 -24.46 0.84
N GLU A 5 -1.79 -24.89 -0.24
CA GLU A 5 -1.25 -24.86 -1.60
C GLU A 5 -0.72 -23.45 -1.89
N MET A 6 0.62 -23.33 -1.94
CA MET A 6 1.25 -22.07 -2.28
C MET A 6 1.01 -21.84 -3.76
N ARG A 7 0.02 -21.00 -4.08
CA ARG A 7 -0.31 -20.63 -5.46
C ARG A 7 0.85 -19.93 -6.19
N VAL A 8 1.85 -19.47 -5.45
CA VAL A 8 3.00 -18.71 -5.96
C VAL A 8 4.27 -19.19 -5.27
N ARG A 9 5.33 -19.39 -6.06
CA ARG A 9 6.66 -19.80 -5.60
C ARG A 9 7.19 -18.92 -4.46
N ARG A 10 8.02 -19.49 -3.58
CA ARG A 10 8.80 -18.73 -2.59
C ARG A 10 9.87 -17.89 -3.30
N ILE A 11 10.12 -16.69 -2.77
CA ILE A 11 11.21 -15.82 -3.21
C ILE A 11 12.44 -16.05 -2.30
N GLU A 12 13.64 -15.82 -2.81
CA GLU A 12 14.89 -15.98 -2.07
C GLU A 12 15.27 -14.69 -1.31
N HIS A 13 15.23 -13.55 -2.00
CA HIS A 13 15.44 -12.21 -1.44
C HIS A 13 14.34 -11.26 -1.93
N GLY A 14 13.92 -10.32 -1.08
CA GLY A 14 12.97 -9.26 -1.45
C GLY A 14 11.85 -9.05 -0.42
N THR A 15 10.68 -8.62 -0.89
CA THR A 15 9.55 -8.26 -0.02
C THR A 15 8.27 -9.01 -0.38
N VAL A 16 7.57 -9.51 0.64
CA VAL A 16 6.21 -10.07 0.54
C VAL A 16 5.22 -9.19 1.29
N ILE A 17 4.28 -8.61 0.55
CA ILE A 17 3.13 -7.87 1.07
C ILE A 17 1.94 -8.84 1.10
N ASP A 18 1.58 -9.30 2.30
CA ASP A 18 0.46 -10.21 2.54
C ASP A 18 -0.70 -9.49 3.24
N HIS A 19 -1.89 -10.08 3.24
CA HIS A 19 -3.11 -9.52 3.85
C HIS A 19 -3.54 -8.18 3.24
N ILE A 20 -3.25 -7.99 1.96
CA ILE A 20 -3.84 -6.90 1.17
C ILE A 20 -5.34 -7.20 1.03
N THR A 21 -6.19 -6.18 1.17
CA THR A 21 -7.64 -6.31 0.93
C THR A 21 -7.89 -6.86 -0.48
N GLY A 22 -8.80 -7.83 -0.63
CA GLY A 22 -9.09 -8.44 -1.92
C GLY A 22 -9.40 -7.40 -3.01
N GLY A 23 -8.73 -7.52 -4.17
CA GLY A 23 -8.87 -6.61 -5.31
C GLY A 23 -7.98 -5.37 -5.29
N GLN A 24 -7.15 -5.18 -4.26
CA GLN A 24 -6.26 -4.02 -4.14
C GLN A 24 -4.82 -4.25 -4.63
N ALA A 25 -4.44 -5.48 -5.04
CA ALA A 25 -3.08 -5.77 -5.51
C ALA A 25 -2.61 -4.85 -6.64
N LEU A 26 -3.49 -4.52 -7.59
CA LEU A 26 -3.14 -3.68 -8.72
C LEU A 26 -2.83 -2.24 -8.28
N ASN A 27 -3.51 -1.74 -7.25
CA ASN A 27 -3.21 -0.44 -6.67
C ASN A 27 -1.86 -0.49 -5.93
N VAL A 28 -1.56 -1.59 -5.23
CA VAL A 28 -0.22 -1.81 -4.63
C VAL A 28 0.87 -1.80 -5.71
N LEU A 29 0.70 -2.51 -6.83
CA LEU A 29 1.69 -2.49 -7.92
C LEU A 29 1.93 -1.08 -8.47
N ARG A 30 0.86 -0.29 -8.62
CA ARG A 30 0.94 1.11 -9.07
C ARG A 30 1.74 1.97 -8.08
N ILE A 31 1.49 1.81 -6.78
CA ILE A 31 2.25 2.49 -5.71
C ILE A 31 3.73 2.14 -5.78
N LEU A 32 4.06 0.87 -6.02
CA LEU A 32 5.44 0.41 -6.13
C LEU A 32 6.13 0.84 -7.42
N GLY A 33 5.44 1.53 -8.34
CA GLY A 33 5.96 1.90 -9.65
C GLY A 33 6.27 0.69 -10.53
N VAL A 34 5.70 -0.48 -10.24
CA VAL A 34 5.89 -1.68 -11.05
C VAL A 34 5.02 -1.54 -12.30
N SER A 35 5.69 -1.40 -13.45
CA SER A 35 5.06 -1.26 -14.76
C SER A 35 5.55 -2.37 -15.70
N GLY A 36 4.94 -2.47 -16.88
CA GLY A 36 5.33 -3.47 -17.89
C GLY A 36 6.76 -3.35 -18.42
N THR A 37 7.50 -2.29 -18.05
CA THR A 37 8.91 -2.09 -18.41
C THR A 37 9.87 -2.28 -17.22
N SER A 38 9.35 -2.59 -16.02
CA SER A 38 10.22 -2.81 -14.85
C SER A 38 10.96 -4.15 -14.97
N SER A 39 12.23 -4.18 -14.58
CA SER A 39 13.04 -5.41 -14.51
C SER A 39 12.78 -6.22 -13.23
N ALA A 40 11.91 -5.73 -12.33
CA ALA A 40 11.61 -6.40 -11.07
C ALA A 40 10.77 -7.65 -11.33
N VAL A 41 11.19 -8.79 -10.78
CA VAL A 41 10.39 -10.01 -10.79
C VAL A 41 9.30 -9.86 -9.73
N VAL A 42 8.04 -9.88 -10.18
CA VAL A 42 6.88 -9.66 -9.32
C VAL A 42 5.88 -10.78 -9.51
N SER A 43 5.39 -11.32 -8.39
CA SER A 43 4.31 -12.30 -8.39
C SER A 43 3.11 -11.76 -7.64
N VAL A 44 1.92 -11.92 -8.23
CA VAL A 44 0.67 -11.47 -7.62
C VAL A 44 -0.32 -12.62 -7.53
N ALA A 45 -0.93 -12.78 -6.35
CA ALA A 45 -2.10 -13.61 -6.16
C ALA A 45 -3.27 -12.72 -5.73
N MET A 46 -4.34 -12.66 -6.52
CA MET A 46 -5.52 -11.84 -6.24
C MET A 46 -6.71 -12.70 -5.82
N ASN A 47 -7.55 -12.16 -4.94
CA ASN A 47 -8.79 -12.76 -4.45
C ASN A 47 -8.60 -14.19 -3.94
N VAL A 48 -7.46 -14.46 -3.30
CA VAL A 48 -7.22 -15.76 -2.66
C VAL A 48 -8.10 -15.88 -1.41
N PRO A 49 -8.77 -17.03 -1.19
CA PRO A 49 -9.56 -17.25 0.01
C PRO A 49 -8.75 -17.01 1.28
N SER A 50 -9.32 -16.24 2.21
CA SER A 50 -8.71 -15.89 3.49
C SER A 50 -9.66 -16.24 4.62
N GLY A 51 -9.22 -17.08 5.55
CA GLY A 51 -10.02 -17.45 6.72
C GLY A 51 -10.30 -16.28 7.67
N THR A 52 -9.54 -15.18 7.57
CA THR A 52 -9.65 -14.01 8.46
C THR A 52 -10.38 -12.82 7.82
N ILE A 53 -10.29 -12.64 6.50
CA ILE A 53 -10.75 -11.42 5.80
C ILE A 53 -11.67 -11.75 4.60
N GLY A 54 -12.08 -13.02 4.45
CA GLY A 54 -12.89 -13.51 3.32
C GLY A 54 -12.04 -13.76 2.08
N SER A 55 -11.53 -12.69 1.46
CA SER A 55 -10.55 -12.74 0.37
C SER A 55 -9.39 -11.79 0.66
N LYS A 56 -8.20 -12.16 0.20
CA LYS A 56 -7.01 -11.31 0.28
C LYS A 56 -6.24 -11.33 -1.02
N ASP A 57 -5.36 -10.35 -1.17
CA ASP A 57 -4.36 -10.32 -2.20
C ASP A 57 -2.96 -10.47 -1.57
N ILE A 58 -2.00 -10.91 -2.38
CA ILE A 58 -0.58 -11.06 -2.03
C ILE A 58 0.26 -10.52 -3.18
N VAL A 59 1.23 -9.67 -2.86
CA VAL A 59 2.24 -9.17 -3.80
C VAL A 59 3.62 -9.57 -3.30
N LYS A 60 4.43 -10.20 -4.16
CA LYS A 60 5.83 -10.52 -3.89
C LYS A 60 6.71 -9.79 -4.88
N VAL A 61 7.78 -9.15 -4.41
CA VAL A 61 8.76 -8.44 -5.22
C VAL A 61 10.14 -8.98 -4.88
N GLU A 62 10.83 -9.53 -5.86
CA GLU A 62 12.19 -10.06 -5.67
C GLU A 62 13.22 -8.92 -5.62
N ASP A 63 14.30 -9.14 -4.86
CA ASP A 63 15.48 -8.26 -4.77
C ASP A 63 15.20 -6.79 -4.45
N ARG A 64 14.09 -6.51 -3.76
CA ARG A 64 13.69 -5.15 -3.38
C ARG A 64 13.07 -5.12 -1.99
N GLU A 65 13.55 -4.17 -1.20
CA GLU A 65 12.93 -3.73 0.04
C GLU A 65 12.14 -2.43 -0.23
N LEU A 66 11.01 -2.26 0.47
CA LEU A 66 10.12 -1.12 0.27
C LEU A 66 10.62 0.11 1.01
N LYS A 67 10.45 1.28 0.39
CA LYS A 67 10.69 2.57 1.04
C LYS A 67 9.54 2.89 2.00
N GLU A 68 9.83 3.65 3.06
CA GLU A 68 8.84 4.09 4.05
C GLU A 68 7.62 4.77 3.38
N GLU A 69 7.85 5.66 2.41
CA GLU A 69 6.79 6.32 1.65
C GLU A 69 5.87 5.33 0.88
N GLU A 70 6.44 4.21 0.40
CA GLU A 70 5.65 3.16 -0.28
C GLU A 70 4.80 2.40 0.72
N VAL A 71 5.34 2.14 1.91
CA VAL A 71 4.62 1.52 3.03
C VAL A 71 3.46 2.40 3.48
N ASP A 72 3.68 3.71 3.61
CA ASP A 72 2.65 4.68 3.97
C ASP A 72 1.50 4.71 2.95
N ARG A 73 1.84 4.73 1.65
CA ARG A 73 0.87 4.63 0.55
C ARG A 73 0.07 3.32 0.61
N ILE A 74 0.74 2.18 0.86
CA ILE A 74 0.09 0.87 0.99
C ILE A 74 -0.85 0.85 2.19
N SER A 75 -0.49 1.49 3.31
CA SER A 75 -1.31 1.53 4.53
C SER A 75 -2.70 2.11 4.29
N LEU A 76 -2.86 3.03 3.32
CA LEU A 76 -4.11 3.68 2.99
C LEU A 76 -5.10 2.77 2.26
N ILE A 77 -4.60 1.87 1.41
CA ILE A 77 -5.44 0.95 0.62
C ILE A 77 -5.54 -0.45 1.24
N ALA A 78 -4.58 -0.79 2.10
CA ALA A 78 -4.43 -2.10 2.70
C ALA A 78 -4.01 -1.99 4.17
N PRO A 79 -4.85 -1.44 5.06
CA PRO A 79 -4.51 -1.18 6.47
C PRO A 79 -4.24 -2.44 7.30
N ASN A 80 -4.61 -3.61 6.78
CA ASN A 80 -4.35 -4.91 7.41
C ASN A 80 -3.14 -5.63 6.81
N ALA A 81 -2.44 -5.01 5.85
CA ALA A 81 -1.31 -5.62 5.19
C ALA A 81 -0.16 -5.88 6.16
N THR A 82 0.60 -6.92 5.87
CA THR A 82 1.83 -7.28 6.56
C THR A 82 2.95 -7.30 5.55
N ILE A 83 4.03 -6.61 5.86
CA ILE A 83 5.26 -6.61 5.07
C ILE A 83 6.21 -7.61 5.70
N ASN A 84 6.73 -8.52 4.90
CA ASN A 84 7.73 -9.50 5.29
C ASN A 84 8.96 -9.30 4.41
N ILE A 85 10.10 -9.01 5.02
CA ILE A 85 11.39 -8.92 4.32
C ILE A 85 12.01 -10.31 4.31
N ILE A 86 12.34 -10.79 3.11
CA ILE A 86 12.88 -12.12 2.87
C ILE A 86 14.35 -12.01 2.51
N ARG A 87 15.20 -12.80 3.16
CA ARG A 87 16.60 -13.03 2.78
C ARG A 87 16.94 -14.50 2.97
N ASP A 88 17.62 -15.10 1.99
CA ASP A 88 18.00 -16.51 2.00
C ASP A 88 16.80 -17.46 2.24
N PHE A 89 15.66 -17.17 1.60
CA PHE A 89 14.37 -17.86 1.74
C PHE A 89 13.65 -17.70 3.09
N GLU A 90 14.23 -16.99 4.06
CA GLU A 90 13.71 -16.83 5.41
C GLU A 90 13.15 -15.42 5.65
N VAL A 91 12.12 -15.33 6.51
CA VAL A 91 11.57 -14.04 6.94
C VAL A 91 12.48 -13.47 8.01
N ILE A 92 13.28 -12.48 7.64
CA ILE A 92 14.18 -11.80 8.60
C ILE A 92 13.46 -10.71 9.39
N GLU A 93 12.49 -10.05 8.77
CA GLU A 93 11.71 -8.98 9.40
C GLU A 93 10.25 -9.08 8.98
N LYS A 94 9.37 -8.75 9.93
CA LYS A 94 7.93 -8.77 9.72
C LYS A 94 7.29 -7.64 10.50
N TYR A 95 6.60 -6.76 9.79
CA TYR A 95 5.86 -5.67 10.40
C TYR A 95 4.50 -5.48 9.73
N ARG A 96 3.51 -5.11 10.55
CA ARG A 96 2.20 -4.71 10.06
C ARG A 96 2.28 -3.26 9.61
N VAL A 97 1.65 -2.92 8.50
CA VAL A 97 1.54 -1.52 8.13
C VAL A 97 0.73 -0.79 9.19
N ASP A 98 1.23 0.33 9.69
CA ASP A 98 0.44 1.25 10.51
C ASP A 98 0.05 2.44 9.64
N LEU A 99 -1.19 2.91 9.81
CA LEU A 99 -1.55 4.19 9.22
C LEU A 99 -0.81 5.29 9.97
N PRO A 100 -0.06 6.17 9.31
CA PRO A 100 0.56 7.29 10.00
C PRO A 100 -0.51 8.27 10.48
N GLU A 101 -0.19 9.09 11.49
CA GLU A 101 -1.10 10.17 11.95
C GLU A 101 -1.20 11.31 10.92
N ARG A 102 -0.20 11.40 10.04
CA ARG A 102 -0.08 12.44 9.03
C ARG A 102 0.55 11.89 7.76
N LEU A 103 0.06 12.38 6.62
CA LEU A 103 0.57 12.05 5.29
C LEU A 103 1.08 13.30 4.60
N ASP A 104 2.30 13.26 4.10
CA ASP A 104 2.96 14.35 3.40
C ASP A 104 3.31 13.91 1.98
N GLY A 105 2.76 14.57 0.97
CA GLY A 105 3.06 14.30 -0.45
C GLY A 105 2.46 13.01 -1.03
N VAL A 106 1.67 12.27 -0.25
CA VAL A 106 1.11 10.96 -0.66
C VAL A 106 -0.24 11.06 -1.35
N VAL A 107 -1.07 12.03 -0.95
CA VAL A 107 -2.46 12.17 -1.39
C VAL A 107 -2.67 13.54 -2.01
N LYS A 108 -3.34 13.62 -3.15
CA LYS A 108 -3.76 14.86 -3.80
C LYS A 108 -5.08 15.34 -3.19
N CYS A 109 -5.15 16.63 -2.86
CA CYS A 109 -6.40 17.21 -2.36
C CYS A 109 -7.49 17.22 -3.44
N SER A 110 -8.68 16.74 -3.08
CA SER A 110 -9.86 16.77 -3.96
C SER A 110 -10.45 18.16 -4.14
N ASN A 111 -10.13 19.13 -3.25
CA ASN A 111 -10.52 20.52 -3.41
C ASN A 111 -9.67 21.20 -4.51
N PRO A 112 -10.23 21.54 -5.69
CA PRO A 112 -9.45 22.11 -6.79
C PRO A 112 -8.79 23.45 -6.45
N ASN A 113 -9.36 24.19 -5.49
CA ASN A 113 -8.87 25.50 -5.05
C ASN A 113 -7.85 25.41 -3.90
N CYS A 114 -7.48 24.20 -3.46
CA CYS A 114 -6.47 24.03 -2.43
C CYS A 114 -5.11 24.55 -2.89
N ILE A 115 -4.36 25.22 -2.02
CA ILE A 115 -2.99 25.69 -2.30
C ILE A 115 -2.05 24.55 -2.73
N SER A 116 -2.28 23.32 -2.27
CA SER A 116 -1.50 22.14 -2.69
C SER A 116 -1.76 21.69 -4.14
N ASN A 117 -2.76 22.27 -4.81
CA ASN A 117 -3.11 21.97 -6.20
C ASN A 117 -2.71 23.11 -7.17
N THR A 118 -2.05 24.15 -6.67
CA THR A 118 -1.58 25.29 -7.48
C THR A 118 -0.10 25.13 -7.85
N LYS A 119 0.51 26.17 -8.42
CA LYS A 119 1.96 26.21 -8.73
C LYS A 119 2.83 26.57 -7.52
N GLU A 120 2.23 26.73 -6.34
CA GLU A 120 2.98 27.01 -5.12
C GLU A 120 3.89 25.82 -4.77
N PRO A 121 5.12 26.07 -4.26
CA PRO A 121 6.08 25.02 -3.95
C PRO A 121 5.75 24.32 -2.61
N VAL A 122 4.52 23.82 -2.49
CA VAL A 122 4.02 23.13 -1.30
C VAL A 122 3.57 21.72 -1.65
N ILE A 123 3.98 20.74 -0.85
CA ILE A 123 3.48 19.37 -0.96
C ILE A 123 2.14 19.27 -0.24
N SER A 124 1.27 18.37 -0.68
CA SER A 124 0.02 18.10 0.00
C SER A 124 0.26 17.52 1.39
N LYS A 125 -0.60 17.84 2.35
CA LYS A 125 -0.47 17.40 3.75
C LYS A 125 -1.84 17.07 4.34
N PHE A 126 -1.95 15.93 5.02
CA PHE A 126 -3.22 15.45 5.57
C PHE A 126 -3.05 14.91 6.98
N LEU A 127 -3.98 15.24 7.87
CA LEU A 127 -4.18 14.52 9.13
C LEU A 127 -5.06 13.29 8.88
N VAL A 128 -4.69 12.18 9.49
CA VAL A 128 -5.35 10.89 9.33
C VAL A 128 -6.23 10.59 10.54
N ASN A 129 -7.53 10.48 10.31
CA ASN A 129 -8.44 9.81 11.24
C ASN A 129 -8.47 8.33 10.86
N LYS A 130 -8.22 7.42 11.82
CA LYS A 130 -8.18 5.97 11.54
C LYS A 130 -9.57 5.31 11.63
N LYS A 131 -10.53 5.93 12.32
CA LYS A 131 -11.86 5.35 12.59
C LYS A 131 -12.96 6.42 12.70
N PRO A 132 -13.76 6.67 11.64
CA PRO A 132 -13.60 6.12 10.28
C PRO A 132 -12.31 6.60 9.60
N LEU A 133 -11.88 5.91 8.55
CA LEU A 133 -10.71 6.35 7.77
C LEU A 133 -11.06 7.64 7.04
N GLU A 134 -10.49 8.76 7.47
CA GLU A 134 -10.71 10.07 6.86
C GLU A 134 -9.39 10.84 6.78
N LEU A 135 -9.19 11.54 5.67
CA LEU A 135 -8.02 12.37 5.44
C LEU A 135 -8.44 13.84 5.43
N ARG A 136 -8.00 14.61 6.41
CA ARG A 136 -8.27 16.05 6.49
C ARG A 136 -7.08 16.85 5.98
N CYS A 137 -7.27 17.62 4.92
CA CYS A 137 -6.23 18.47 4.36
C CYS A 137 -5.82 19.57 5.36
N ILE A 138 -4.52 19.69 5.65
CA ILE A 138 -3.99 20.69 6.58
C ILE A 138 -4.18 22.13 6.06
N TYR A 139 -4.30 22.30 4.74
CA TYR A 139 -4.35 23.62 4.13
C TYR A 139 -5.77 24.20 4.00
N CYS A 140 -6.75 23.37 3.67
CA CYS A 140 -8.11 23.84 3.36
C CYS A 140 -9.21 23.12 4.15
N ASP A 141 -8.83 22.28 5.12
CA ASP A 141 -9.72 21.46 5.96
C ASP A 141 -10.66 20.50 5.21
N HIS A 142 -10.53 20.39 3.89
CA HIS A 142 -11.35 19.48 3.10
C HIS A 142 -11.06 18.02 3.48
N VAL A 143 -12.12 17.23 3.61
CA VAL A 143 -12.07 15.84 4.07
C VAL A 143 -12.29 14.89 2.92
N ILE A 144 -11.44 13.86 2.81
CA ILE A 144 -11.59 12.73 1.91
C ILE A 144 -11.89 11.50 2.78
N SER A 145 -13.10 10.96 2.68
CA SER A 145 -13.57 9.77 3.41
C SER A 145 -13.69 8.52 2.54
N ASP A 146 -13.85 8.70 1.23
CA ASP A 146 -14.14 7.65 0.26
C ASP A 146 -13.18 7.74 -0.92
N SER A 147 -13.03 6.63 -1.66
CA SER A 147 -12.19 6.55 -2.86
C SER A 147 -10.76 7.09 -2.68
N ILE A 148 -10.18 6.97 -1.49
CA ILE A 148 -8.83 7.49 -1.16
C ILE A 148 -7.77 7.03 -2.18
N ALA A 149 -7.91 5.79 -2.68
CA ALA A 149 -7.02 5.23 -3.70
C ALA A 149 -6.96 6.06 -5.01
N GLU A 150 -8.05 6.75 -5.38
CA GLU A 150 -8.12 7.61 -6.58
C GLU A 150 -7.37 8.94 -6.40
N HIS A 151 -7.10 9.31 -5.15
CA HIS A 151 -6.40 10.54 -4.79
C HIS A 151 -4.91 10.33 -4.52
N LEU A 152 -4.37 9.12 -4.63
CA LEU A 152 -2.93 8.87 -4.46
C LEU A 152 -2.11 9.54 -5.57
N ILE A 153 -0.96 10.13 -5.23
CA ILE A 153 -0.02 10.81 -6.16
C ILE A 153 1.00 9.83 -6.71
#